data_AF-A0A7S3FTL8-F1
#
_entry.id   AF-A0A7S3FTL8-F1
#
_cell.length_a   1.000
_cell.length_b   1.000
_cell.length_c   1.000
_cell.angle_alpha   90.00
_cell.angle_beta   90.00
_cell.angle_gamma   90.00
#
_symmetry.space_group_name_H-M   'P 1'
#
loop_
_entity.id
_entity.type
_entity.pdbx_description
1 polymer ?
#
loop_
_entity_poly.entity_id
_entity_poly.type
_entity_poly.pdbx_seq_one_letter_code
_entity_poly.pdbx_strand_id
1 'polypeptide(L)'
;PTKDFYRVVAETKSLIKNSSELSQEEKDSIVSAGYGHIGDGNLHLNISIPGYESKDLQERLGRVVEPFVMDFVKKARGSVSAEHGVGFQKTSFLEYSKTKPMIEYMKRIKSVFDPNGIMNPYKVLPLK
;
A
#
# COMPACT_ATOMS: atom_id res chain seq x y z
N PRO A 1 14.90 -7.82 8.49
CA PRO A 1 14.44 -6.61 7.77
C PRO A 1 15.09 -6.45 6.38
N THR A 2 16.42 -6.28 6.29
CA THR A 2 17.09 -6.00 5.01
C THR A 2 16.87 -7.10 3.96
N LYS A 3 16.99 -8.38 4.34
CA LYS A 3 16.69 -9.51 3.46
C LYS A 3 15.24 -9.48 2.97
N ASP A 4 14.30 -9.14 3.83
CA ASP A 4 12.88 -9.00 3.48
C ASP A 4 12.63 -7.83 2.52
N PHE A 5 13.38 -6.73 2.65
CA PHE A 5 13.29 -5.58 1.74
C PHE A 5 13.78 -5.93 0.34
N TYR A 6 14.93 -6.59 0.21
CA TYR A 6 15.38 -7.09 -1.08
C TYR A 6 14.39 -8.10 -1.66
N ARG A 7 13.84 -8.99 -0.82
CA ARG A 7 12.87 -10.01 -1.23
C ARG A 7 11.60 -9.38 -1.80
N VAL A 8 10.96 -8.42 -1.10
CA VAL A 8 9.70 -7.83 -1.58
C VAL A 8 9.88 -7.09 -2.90
N VAL A 9 11.02 -6.40 -3.09
CA VAL A 9 11.34 -5.72 -4.36
C VAL A 9 11.55 -6.75 -5.49
N ALA A 10 12.28 -7.83 -5.22
CA ALA A 10 12.53 -8.88 -6.20
C ALA A 10 11.24 -9.64 -6.57
N GLU A 11 10.42 -10.00 -5.58
CA GLU A 11 9.15 -10.69 -5.79
C GLU A 11 8.14 -9.80 -6.53
N THR A 12 8.09 -8.49 -6.22
CA THR A 12 7.28 -7.52 -6.98
C THR A 12 7.67 -7.50 -8.45
N LYS A 13 8.98 -7.47 -8.76
CA LYS A 13 9.47 -7.53 -10.14
C LYS A 13 9.07 -8.83 -10.84
N SER A 14 9.24 -9.97 -10.16
CA SER A 14 8.85 -11.27 -10.71
C SER A 14 7.35 -11.36 -10.96
N LEU A 15 6.54 -10.82 -10.05
CA LEU A 15 5.08 -10.80 -10.16
C LEU A 15 4.62 -9.99 -11.39
N ILE A 16 5.20 -8.81 -11.60
CA ILE A 16 4.91 -7.98 -12.78
C ILE A 16 5.28 -8.71 -14.07
N LYS A 17 6.48 -9.29 -14.15
CA LYS A 17 6.96 -10.03 -15.33
C LYS A 17 6.08 -11.24 -15.68
N ASN A 18 5.59 -11.94 -14.67
CA ASN A 18 4.80 -13.16 -14.85
C ASN A 18 3.28 -12.91 -14.95
N SER A 19 2.83 -11.67 -14.79
CA SER A 19 1.40 -11.35 -14.81
C SER A 19 0.78 -11.57 -16.20
N SER A 20 -0.39 -12.19 -16.26
CA SER A 20 -1.21 -12.30 -17.48
C SER A 20 -2.03 -11.03 -17.76
N GLU A 21 -2.15 -10.13 -16.80
CA GLU A 21 -2.91 -8.87 -16.92
C GLU A 21 -2.18 -7.79 -17.73
N LEU A 22 -0.88 -8.01 -18.02
CA LEU A 22 0.02 -7.04 -18.64
C LEU A 22 0.58 -7.60 -19.95
N SER A 23 0.65 -6.76 -20.98
CA SER A 23 1.33 -7.08 -22.24
C SER A 23 2.85 -7.16 -22.04
N GLN A 24 3.55 -7.76 -23.00
CA GLN A 24 5.02 -7.82 -22.94
C GLN A 24 5.65 -6.41 -22.98
N GLU A 25 5.12 -5.52 -23.83
CA GLU A 25 5.56 -4.13 -23.93
C GLU A 25 5.36 -3.37 -22.61
N GLU A 26 4.20 -3.55 -21.97
CA GLU A 26 3.93 -2.93 -20.66
C GLU A 26 4.93 -3.41 -19.62
N LYS A 27 5.16 -4.72 -19.53
CA LYS A 27 6.14 -5.31 -18.59
C LYS A 27 7.54 -4.75 -18.78
N ASP A 28 7.98 -4.60 -20.01
CA ASP A 28 9.32 -4.10 -20.33
C ASP A 28 9.47 -2.60 -20.00
N SER A 29 8.36 -1.87 -19.97
CA SER A 29 8.33 -0.45 -19.61
C SER A 29 8.19 -0.17 -18.11
N ILE A 30 7.78 -1.15 -17.30
CA ILE A 30 7.56 -0.98 -15.86
C ILE A 30 8.87 -1.13 -15.09
N VAL A 31 9.18 -0.15 -14.24
CA VAL A 31 10.37 -0.16 -13.37
C VAL A 31 9.95 -0.24 -11.92
N SER A 32 10.46 -1.23 -11.18
CA SER A 32 10.30 -1.33 -9.72
C SER A 32 11.61 -1.04 -9.00
N ALA A 33 11.57 -0.14 -8.02
CA ALA A 33 12.72 0.27 -7.22
C ALA A 33 12.38 0.25 -5.73
N GLY A 34 13.39 -0.11 -4.92
CA GLY A 34 13.31 -0.06 -3.46
C GLY A 34 14.48 0.74 -2.90
N TYR A 35 14.19 1.69 -2.03
CA TYR A 35 15.15 2.48 -1.27
C TYR A 35 14.53 2.84 0.08
N GLY A 36 15.24 3.52 0.98
CA GLY A 36 14.62 4.03 2.21
C GLY A 36 15.59 4.04 3.38
N HIS A 37 15.00 4.06 4.57
CA HIS A 37 15.70 4.23 5.82
C HIS A 37 15.91 2.87 6.47
N ILE A 38 17.10 2.29 6.28
CA ILE A 38 17.38 0.94 6.81
C ILE A 38 17.50 0.93 8.34
N GLY A 39 17.86 2.06 8.94
CA GLY A 39 18.10 2.19 10.39
C GLY A 39 16.84 2.06 11.24
N ASP A 40 15.68 2.45 10.71
CA ASP A 40 14.37 2.33 11.37
C ASP A 40 13.46 1.28 10.72
N GLY A 41 13.92 0.63 9.65
CA GLY A 41 13.17 -0.41 8.95
C GLY A 41 12.06 0.13 8.04
N ASN A 42 12.28 1.27 7.40
CA ASN A 42 11.34 1.87 6.45
C ASN A 42 11.78 1.67 4.98
N LEU A 43 10.95 0.98 4.19
CA LEU A 43 11.17 0.73 2.77
C LEU A 43 10.19 1.52 1.90
N HIS A 44 10.74 2.26 0.95
CA HIS A 44 10.05 2.97 -0.11
C HIS A 44 10.05 2.09 -1.36
N LEU A 45 9.00 1.29 -1.52
CA LEU A 45 8.76 0.53 -2.75
C LEU A 45 8.03 1.42 -3.75
N ASN A 46 8.66 1.68 -4.90
CA ASN A 46 8.09 2.48 -5.98
C ASN A 46 8.01 1.65 -7.26
N ILE A 47 6.92 1.85 -8.00
CA ILE A 47 6.71 1.25 -9.32
C ILE A 47 6.36 2.36 -10.28
N SER A 48 7.19 2.52 -11.30
CA SER A 48 7.09 3.56 -12.31
C SER A 48 6.64 2.95 -13.63
N ILE A 49 5.73 3.63 -14.30
CA ILE A 49 5.21 3.28 -15.63
C ILE A 49 5.43 4.47 -16.58
N PRO A 50 5.54 4.25 -17.90
CA PRO A 50 5.65 5.35 -18.86
C PRO A 50 4.33 6.11 -18.98
N GLY A 51 4.37 7.43 -18.78
CA GLY A 51 3.22 8.31 -18.97
C GLY A 51 2.17 8.25 -17.85
N TYR A 52 1.75 9.42 -17.38
CA TYR A 52 0.76 9.55 -16.31
C TYR A 52 -0.67 9.16 -16.76
N GLU A 53 -0.95 9.19 -18.06
CA GLU A 53 -2.33 9.09 -18.59
C GLU A 53 -2.88 7.67 -18.72
N SER A 54 -2.05 6.63 -18.55
CA SER A 54 -2.51 5.24 -18.68
C SER A 54 -3.20 4.74 -17.39
N LYS A 55 -4.38 5.28 -17.09
CA LYS A 55 -5.19 4.88 -15.92
C LYS A 55 -5.51 3.38 -15.93
N ASP A 56 -5.78 2.81 -17.11
CA ASP A 56 -6.05 1.38 -17.27
C ASP A 56 -4.83 0.52 -16.89
N LEU A 57 -3.63 0.91 -17.33
CA LEU A 57 -2.39 0.24 -16.91
C LEU A 57 -2.17 0.37 -15.39
N GLN A 58 -2.41 1.55 -14.81
CA GLN A 58 -2.30 1.74 -13.36
C GLN A 58 -3.25 0.81 -12.60
N GLU A 59 -4.49 0.67 -13.06
CA GLU A 59 -5.47 -0.19 -12.43
C GLU A 59 -5.11 -1.67 -12.56
N ARG A 60 -4.76 -2.13 -13.77
CA ARG A 60 -4.31 -3.52 -14.02
C ARG A 60 -3.07 -3.85 -13.20
N LEU A 61 -2.09 -2.95 -13.16
CA LEU A 61 -0.88 -3.10 -12.35
C LEU A 61 -1.20 -3.09 -10.85
N GLY A 62 -2.09 -2.22 -10.41
CA GLY A 62 -2.58 -2.16 -9.03
C GLY A 62 -3.22 -3.48 -8.59
N ARG A 63 -4.12 -4.05 -9.42
CA ARG A 63 -4.74 -5.37 -9.16
C ARG A 63 -3.70 -6.49 -9.01
N VAL A 64 -2.59 -6.40 -9.73
CA VAL A 64 -1.49 -7.38 -9.66
C VAL A 64 -0.68 -7.20 -8.39
N VAL A 65 -0.22 -5.98 -8.11
CA VAL A 65 0.82 -5.74 -7.09
C VAL A 65 0.24 -5.48 -5.70
N GLU A 66 -0.85 -4.72 -5.61
CA GLU A 66 -1.35 -4.22 -4.32
C GLU A 66 -1.71 -5.37 -3.36
N PRO A 67 -2.45 -6.43 -3.76
CA PRO A 67 -2.75 -7.53 -2.85
C PRO A 67 -1.50 -8.24 -2.34
N PHE A 68 -0.49 -8.41 -3.21
CA PHE A 68 0.78 -9.02 -2.84
C PHE A 68 1.53 -8.19 -1.80
N VAL A 69 1.67 -6.88 -2.03
CA VAL A 69 2.41 -5.99 -1.11
C VAL A 69 1.70 -5.92 0.24
N MET A 70 0.36 -5.79 0.24
CA MET A 70 -0.41 -5.72 1.49
C MET A 70 -0.32 -7.02 2.29
N ASP A 71 -0.42 -8.19 1.64
CA ASP A 71 -0.25 -9.48 2.28
C ASP A 71 1.17 -9.68 2.81
N PHE A 72 2.19 -9.26 2.06
CA PHE A 72 3.59 -9.28 2.51
C PHE A 72 3.75 -8.47 3.81
N VAL A 73 3.23 -7.23 3.83
CA VAL A 73 3.28 -6.35 5.01
C VAL A 73 2.60 -7.02 6.20
N LYS A 74 1.41 -7.59 6.02
CA LYS A 74 0.66 -8.26 7.09
C LYS A 74 1.40 -9.48 7.64
N LYS A 75 1.93 -10.35 6.77
CA LYS A 75 2.74 -11.53 7.16
C LYS A 75 3.98 -11.14 7.95
N ALA A 76 4.62 -10.03 7.56
CA ALA A 76 5.77 -9.46 8.26
C ALA A 76 5.39 -8.72 9.56
N ARG A 77 4.09 -8.61 9.89
CA ARG A 77 3.58 -7.76 10.99
C ARG A 77 4.06 -6.30 10.85
N GLY A 78 4.18 -5.82 9.62
CA GLY A 78 4.64 -4.48 9.28
C GLY A 78 3.53 -3.42 9.25
N SER A 79 3.92 -2.19 8.89
CA SER A 79 3.00 -1.06 8.72
C SER A 79 2.72 -0.76 7.24
N VAL A 80 1.45 -0.67 6.84
CA VAL A 80 1.03 -0.21 5.49
C VAL A 80 1.39 1.26 5.23
N SER A 81 1.68 2.00 6.28
CA SER A 81 2.25 3.34 6.18
C SER A 81 3.23 3.56 7.32
N ALA A 82 4.53 3.54 7.00
CA ALA A 82 5.58 3.82 7.96
C ALA A 82 5.56 5.30 8.38
N GLU A 83 5.43 6.23 7.42
CA GLU A 83 5.58 7.67 7.65
C GLU A 83 4.48 8.55 7.02
N HIS A 84 3.95 8.21 5.84
CA HIS A 84 3.02 9.09 5.09
C HIS A 84 1.58 9.11 5.61
N GLY A 85 1.28 8.37 6.69
CA GLY A 85 -0.06 8.25 7.24
C GLY A 85 -1.04 7.48 6.32
N VAL A 86 -2.32 7.49 6.68
CA VAL A 86 -3.36 6.68 6.01
C VAL A 86 -4.09 7.47 4.91
N GLY A 87 -4.50 8.71 5.23
CA GLY A 87 -5.19 9.60 4.28
C GLY A 87 -6.47 8.97 3.71
N PHE A 88 -6.79 9.30 2.46
CA PHE A 88 -7.87 8.66 1.71
C PHE A 88 -7.43 7.30 1.13
N GLN A 89 -6.22 7.29 0.55
CA GLN A 89 -5.71 6.19 -0.27
C GLN A 89 -5.54 4.87 0.49
N LYS A 90 -5.19 4.90 1.79
CA LYS A 90 -4.88 3.69 2.55
C LYS A 90 -5.95 3.31 3.57
N THR A 91 -7.10 3.99 3.56
CA THR A 91 -8.18 3.75 4.52
C THR A 91 -8.65 2.29 4.50
N SER A 92 -8.80 1.71 3.30
CA SER A 92 -9.18 0.30 3.09
C SER A 92 -8.13 -0.71 3.57
N PHE A 93 -6.86 -0.30 3.71
CA PHE A 93 -5.76 -1.20 4.08
C PHE A 93 -5.38 -1.12 5.56
N LEU A 94 -6.09 -0.32 6.37
CA LEU A 94 -5.74 -0.13 7.77
C LEU A 94 -5.71 -1.46 8.57
N GLU A 95 -6.58 -2.40 8.23
CA GLU A 95 -6.69 -3.72 8.88
C GLU A 95 -5.46 -4.63 8.66
N TYR A 96 -4.59 -4.31 7.69
CA TYR A 96 -3.34 -5.05 7.49
C TYR A 96 -2.30 -4.74 8.56
N SER A 97 -2.44 -3.62 9.27
CA SER A 97 -1.50 -3.18 10.33
C SER A 97 -2.15 -2.89 11.68
N LYS A 98 -3.49 -2.83 11.75
CA LYS A 98 -4.23 -2.55 12.99
C LYS A 98 -5.31 -3.60 13.19
N THR A 99 -5.46 -4.03 14.44
CA THR A 99 -6.48 -5.02 14.79
C THR A 99 -7.87 -4.36 14.86
N LYS A 100 -8.93 -5.16 14.76
CA LYS A 100 -10.31 -4.68 14.88
C LYS A 100 -10.55 -3.87 16.18
N PRO A 101 -10.08 -4.31 17.38
CA PRO A 101 -10.23 -3.50 18.59
C PRO A 101 -9.52 -2.14 18.50
N MET A 102 -8.31 -2.08 17.91
CA MET A 102 -7.60 -0.80 17.74
C MET A 102 -8.40 0.16 16.87
N ILE A 103 -8.96 -0.35 15.76
CA ILE A 103 -9.78 0.46 14.84
C ILE A 103 -11.06 0.93 15.52
N GLU A 104 -11.69 0.08 16.32
CA GLU A 104 -12.86 0.46 17.10
C GLU A 104 -12.55 1.59 18.08
N TYR A 105 -11.44 1.51 18.82
CA TYR A 105 -11.02 2.60 19.71
C TYR A 105 -10.73 3.90 18.95
N MET A 106 -10.08 3.84 17.78
CA MET A 106 -9.87 5.03 16.96
C MET A 106 -11.20 5.66 16.50
N LYS A 107 -12.19 4.84 16.13
CA LYS A 107 -13.56 5.30 15.81
C LYS A 107 -14.24 5.96 17.02
N ARG A 108 -14.14 5.37 18.21
CA ARG A 108 -14.69 5.94 19.46
C ARG A 108 -14.08 7.30 19.78
N ILE A 109 -12.76 7.43 19.67
CA ILE A 109 -12.06 8.73 19.86
C ILE A 109 -12.58 9.76 18.86
N LYS A 110 -12.66 9.40 17.57
CA LYS A 110 -13.17 10.29 16.53
C LYS A 110 -14.59 10.79 16.84
N SER A 111 -15.47 9.91 17.33
CA SER A 111 -16.85 10.29 17.67
C SER A 111 -16.96 11.25 18.86
N VAL A 112 -15.99 11.26 19.78
CA VAL A 112 -15.97 12.23 20.90
C VAL A 112 -15.69 13.65 20.39
N PHE A 113 -14.73 13.79 19.48
CA PHE A 113 -14.26 15.09 19.01
C PHE A 113 -14.98 15.60 17.76
N ASP A 114 -15.56 14.72 16.95
CA ASP A 114 -16.27 15.07 15.72
C ASP A 114 -17.53 14.21 15.56
N PRO A 115 -18.56 14.44 16.41
CA PRO A 115 -19.81 13.68 16.36
C PRO A 115 -20.59 13.87 15.04
N ASN A 116 -20.41 15.00 14.37
CA ASN A 116 -21.06 15.32 13.10
C ASN A 116 -20.27 14.82 11.87
N GLY A 117 -19.05 14.29 12.06
CA GLY A 117 -18.23 13.76 10.97
C GLY A 117 -17.74 14.80 9.96
N ILE A 118 -17.66 16.08 10.34
CA ILE A 118 -17.31 17.18 9.42
C ILE A 118 -15.80 17.38 9.30
N MET A 119 -15.02 16.89 10.26
CA MET A 119 -13.56 17.04 10.23
C MET A 119 -12.93 15.94 9.36
N ASN A 120 -12.66 16.30 8.11
CA ASN A 120 -11.91 15.49 7.15
C ASN A 120 -12.57 14.12 6.85
N PRO A 121 -13.81 14.12 6.30
CA PRO A 121 -14.56 12.90 6.02
C PRO A 121 -13.84 11.98 5.01
N TYR A 122 -14.19 10.70 5.02
CA TYR A 122 -13.71 9.65 4.11
C TYR A 122 -12.24 9.24 4.26
N LYS A 123 -11.52 9.80 5.23
CA LYS A 123 -10.08 9.56 5.43
C LYS A 123 -9.80 8.84 6.74
N VAL A 124 -8.65 8.17 6.79
CA VAL A 124 -8.03 7.52 7.94
C VAL A 124 -8.77 6.30 8.46
N LEU A 125 -10.07 6.40 8.75
CA LEU A 125 -10.85 5.32 9.34
C LEU A 125 -11.78 4.69 8.28
N PRO A 126 -11.85 3.35 8.22
CA PRO A 126 -12.80 2.66 7.35
C PRO A 126 -14.21 3.16 7.61
N LEU A 127 -14.94 3.46 6.53
CA LEU A 127 -16.36 3.78 6.59
C LEU A 127 -17.14 2.63 7.25
N LYS A 128 -18.30 2.94 7.82
CA LYS A 128 -19.17 1.92 8.42
C LYS A 128 -19.65 0.94 7.38
#